data_AF-A0A2V7M874-F1
#
_entry.id   AF-A0A2V7M874-F1
#
_cell.length_a   1.000
_cell.length_b   1.000
_cell.length_c   1.000
_cell.angle_alpha   90.00
_cell.angle_beta   90.00
_cell.angle_gamma   90.00
#
_symmetry.space_group_name_H-M   'P 1'
#
loop_
_entity.id
_entity.type
_entity.pdbx_description
1 polymer ?
#
loop_
_entity_poly.entity_id
_entity_poly.type
_entity_poly.pdbx_seq_one_letter_code
_entity_poly.pdbx_strand_id
1 'polypeptide(L)'
;MLLGLVMVITVVTYQQDTVTHKDSVPALAPAPPPAPTIEQIRYMAGLKTATRGVAQIRDGVNRVVRTQQADSLTRRRAARRLGGLCGTARSFIISGRPKMQATAYADSMRVLAKQLTVRLDSLNAALPTCEKTAGRDPTVANTLTTRLKNYDDALTAFRAALRPDSTKTASQP
;
A
#
# COMPACT_ATOMS: atom_id res chain seq x y z
N MET A 1 23.69 -41.79 -26.55
CA MET A 1 22.62 -42.76 -26.20
C MET A 1 21.67 -42.01 -25.27
N LEU A 2 20.71 -41.22 -25.77
CA LEU A 2 19.34 -41.58 -26.19
C LEU A 2 18.56 -42.40 -25.15
N LEU A 3 17.50 -41.76 -24.59
CA LEU A 3 16.25 -42.26 -23.96
C LEU A 3 15.91 -41.34 -22.76
N GLY A 4 14.83 -40.55 -22.70
CA GLY A 4 13.56 -40.55 -23.41
C GLY A 4 12.48 -41.30 -22.62
N LEU A 5 11.50 -40.56 -22.04
CA LEU A 5 10.13 -40.97 -21.59
C LEU A 5 9.63 -39.91 -20.59
N VAL A 6 8.83 -38.89 -20.95
CA VAL A 6 7.44 -38.87 -21.44
C VAL A 6 6.53 -39.80 -20.61
N MET A 7 6.02 -39.28 -19.49
CA MET A 7 4.94 -39.89 -18.72
C MET A 7 3.60 -39.43 -19.31
N VAL A 8 2.99 -40.36 -20.04
CA VAL A 8 1.64 -40.29 -20.58
C VAL A 8 0.66 -40.54 -19.43
N ILE A 9 -0.16 -39.54 -19.07
CA ILE A 9 -1.29 -39.75 -18.17
C ILE A 9 -2.51 -40.03 -19.03
N THR A 10 -2.94 -41.28 -18.94
CA THR A 10 -4.19 -41.85 -19.44
C THR A 10 -5.39 -41.01 -19.01
N VAL A 11 -6.13 -40.50 -19.99
CA VAL A 11 -7.49 -39.98 -19.76
C VAL A 11 -8.47 -41.02 -20.28
N VAL A 12 -9.28 -41.52 -19.37
CA VAL A 12 -10.36 -42.47 -19.59
C VAL A 12 -11.34 -41.89 -20.62
N THR A 13 -11.58 -42.63 -21.70
CA THR A 13 -12.62 -42.34 -22.69
C THR A 13 -13.99 -42.75 -22.12
N TYR A 14 -14.87 -41.78 -21.87
CA TYR A 14 -16.31 -42.03 -21.87
C TYR A 14 -16.86 -41.44 -23.17
N GLN A 15 -17.27 -42.33 -24.08
CA GLN A 15 -18.15 -42.01 -25.20
C GLN A 15 -19.58 -42.28 -24.75
N GLN A 16 -20.48 -41.31 -24.94
CA GLN A 16 -21.90 -41.61 -25.07
C GLN A 16 -22.55 -40.57 -25.98
N ASP A 17 -22.86 -41.02 -27.19
CA ASP A 17 -23.69 -40.35 -28.20
C ASP A 17 -25.11 -40.09 -27.69
N THR A 18 -25.68 -38.91 -27.98
CA THR A 18 -26.87 -38.73 -28.86
C THR A 18 -27.42 -37.29 -28.81
N VAL A 19 -27.37 -36.64 -29.98
CA VAL A 19 -28.23 -35.58 -30.55
C VAL A 19 -29.15 -34.78 -29.59
N THR A 20 -28.82 -33.51 -29.33
CA THR A 20 -29.76 -32.38 -29.43
C THR A 20 -29.00 -31.05 -29.33
N HIS A 21 -29.37 -30.11 -30.19
CA HIS A 21 -28.72 -28.84 -30.48
C HIS A 21 -28.89 -27.82 -29.34
N LYS A 22 -27.79 -27.35 -28.74
CA LYS A 22 -27.62 -25.94 -28.30
C LYS A 22 -26.14 -25.62 -28.06
N ASP A 23 -25.65 -24.64 -28.80
CA ASP A 23 -24.28 -24.15 -28.84
C ASP A 23 -23.66 -23.96 -27.44
N SER A 24 -22.76 -24.86 -27.06
CA SER A 24 -21.89 -24.64 -25.91
C SER A 24 -20.62 -23.95 -26.39
N VAL A 25 -20.64 -22.61 -26.33
CA VAL A 25 -19.45 -21.78 -26.45
C VAL A 25 -18.43 -22.29 -25.42
N PRO A 26 -17.16 -22.57 -25.80
CA PRO A 26 -16.14 -22.92 -24.82
C PRO A 26 -16.08 -21.80 -23.78
N ALA A 27 -16.27 -22.12 -22.50
CA ALA A 27 -16.07 -21.18 -21.42
C ALA A 27 -14.63 -20.66 -21.53
N LEU A 28 -14.47 -19.43 -22.03
CA LEU A 28 -13.18 -18.76 -22.09
C LEU A 28 -12.63 -18.75 -20.67
N ALA A 29 -11.48 -19.40 -20.49
CA ALA A 29 -10.70 -19.26 -19.28
C ALA A 29 -10.58 -17.76 -18.93
N PRO A 30 -10.71 -17.35 -17.66
CA PRO A 30 -10.64 -15.95 -17.28
C PRO A 30 -9.35 -15.35 -17.85
N ALA A 31 -9.48 -14.29 -18.65
CA ALA A 31 -8.32 -13.62 -19.22
C ALA A 31 -7.37 -13.22 -18.07
N PRO A 32 -6.05 -13.42 -18.22
CA PRO A 32 -5.10 -13.01 -17.20
C PRO A 32 -5.27 -11.52 -16.90
N PRO A 33 -5.14 -11.10 -15.62
CA PRO A 33 -5.35 -9.71 -15.24
C PRO A 33 -4.44 -8.79 -16.06
N PRO A 34 -4.96 -7.63 -16.52
CA PRO A 34 -4.19 -6.73 -17.36
C PRO A 34 -2.93 -6.24 -16.63
N ALA A 35 -1.83 -6.18 -17.35
CA ALA A 35 -0.57 -5.67 -16.83
C ALA A 35 -0.72 -4.22 -16.33
N PRO A 36 0.00 -3.82 -15.27
CA PRO A 36 -0.09 -2.46 -14.75
C PRO A 36 0.42 -1.44 -15.76
N THR A 37 -0.27 -0.31 -15.86
CA THR A 37 0.11 0.77 -16.78
C THR A 37 1.37 1.50 -16.29
N ILE A 38 2.07 2.21 -17.19
CA ILE A 38 3.25 3.01 -16.82
C ILE A 38 2.95 4.02 -15.71
N GLU A 39 1.79 4.66 -15.76
CA GLU A 39 1.38 5.61 -14.72
C GLU A 39 1.10 4.93 -13.38
N GLN A 40 0.56 3.70 -13.39
CA GLN A 40 0.40 2.91 -12.16
C GLN A 40 1.76 2.49 -11.58
N ILE A 41 2.72 2.11 -12.42
CA ILE A 41 4.09 1.80 -11.98
C ILE A 41 4.74 3.04 -11.35
N ARG A 42 4.59 4.21 -11.97
CA ARG A 42 5.09 5.49 -11.43
C ARG A 42 4.42 5.84 -10.10
N TYR A 43 3.11 5.66 -10.00
CA TYR A 43 2.36 5.85 -8.75
C TYR A 43 2.92 4.98 -7.63
N MET A 44 3.08 3.68 -7.91
CA MET A 44 3.59 2.71 -6.94
C MET A 44 5.05 2.99 -6.54
N ALA A 45 5.88 3.46 -7.47
CA ALA A 45 7.23 3.91 -7.15
C ALA A 45 7.23 5.14 -6.23
N GLY A 46 6.36 6.11 -6.50
CA GLY A 46 6.14 7.28 -5.65
C GLY A 46 5.68 6.89 -4.24
N LEU A 47 4.68 6.00 -4.17
CA LEU A 47 4.15 5.46 -2.93
C LEU A 47 5.22 4.73 -2.12
N LYS A 48 6.04 3.90 -2.76
CA LYS A 48 7.16 3.20 -2.10
C LYS A 48 8.15 4.17 -1.47
N THR A 49 8.51 5.24 -2.19
CA THR A 49 9.40 6.28 -1.67
C THR A 49 8.76 7.04 -0.50
N ALA A 50 7.52 7.50 -0.65
CA ALA A 50 6.82 8.21 0.42
C ALA A 50 6.66 7.34 1.69
N THR A 51 6.31 6.07 1.51
CA THR A 51 6.13 5.10 2.62
C THR A 51 7.43 4.90 3.41
N ARG A 52 8.60 4.97 2.77
CA ARG A 52 9.90 4.94 3.49
C ARG A 52 10.04 6.11 4.45
N GLY A 53 9.62 7.30 4.03
CA GLY A 53 9.58 8.47 4.93
C GLY A 53 8.60 8.27 6.08
N VAL A 54 7.39 7.78 5.79
CA VAL A 54 6.38 7.49 6.83
C VAL A 54 6.89 6.48 7.86
N ALA A 55 7.61 5.44 7.42
CA ALA A 55 8.22 4.46 8.32
C ALA A 55 9.21 5.11 9.31
N GLN A 56 10.02 6.07 8.86
CA GLN A 56 10.95 6.80 9.74
C GLN A 56 10.21 7.58 10.83
N ILE A 57 9.10 8.23 10.48
CA ILE A 57 8.28 8.97 11.45
C ILE A 57 7.70 8.00 12.48
N ARG A 58 7.12 6.88 12.01
CA ARG A 58 6.57 5.84 12.88
C ARG A 58 7.61 5.31 13.86
N ASP A 59 8.82 5.02 13.38
CA ASP A 59 9.90 4.55 14.25
C ASP A 59 10.28 5.59 15.31
N GLY A 60 10.32 6.88 14.94
CA GLY A 60 10.55 7.98 15.87
C GLY A 60 9.44 8.10 16.92
N VAL A 61 8.18 8.07 16.49
CA VAL A 61 7.01 8.13 17.37
C VAL A 61 7.00 6.95 18.35
N ASN A 62 7.21 5.72 17.86
CA ASN A 62 7.27 4.52 18.70
C ASN A 62 8.41 4.58 19.72
N ARG A 63 9.55 5.21 19.38
CA ARG A 63 10.63 5.45 20.35
C ARG A 63 10.20 6.44 21.44
N VAL A 64 9.54 7.55 21.06
CA VAL A 64 9.04 8.54 22.03
C VAL A 64 8.00 7.92 22.96
N VAL A 65 7.07 7.11 22.42
CA VAL A 65 6.06 6.39 23.21
C VAL A 65 6.72 5.46 24.22
N ARG A 66 7.70 4.65 23.79
CA ARG A 66 8.42 3.73 24.69
C ARG A 66 9.21 4.43 25.81
N THR A 67 9.62 5.67 25.60
CA THR A 67 10.36 6.44 26.61
C THR A 67 9.47 7.34 27.46
N GLN A 68 8.13 7.32 27.31
CA GLN A 68 7.23 8.21 28.07
C GLN A 68 7.35 8.08 29.59
N GLN A 69 7.66 6.88 30.09
CA GLN A 69 7.86 6.59 31.52
C GLN A 69 9.34 6.71 31.96
N ALA A 70 10.25 7.03 31.04
CA ALA A 70 11.67 7.21 31.35
C ALA A 70 11.95 8.59 31.97
N ASP A 71 13.20 8.78 32.41
CA ASP A 71 13.69 10.06 32.91
C ASP A 71 13.59 11.19 31.87
N SER A 72 13.62 12.44 32.35
CA SER A 72 13.44 13.63 31.52
C SER A 72 14.48 13.76 30.40
N LEU A 73 15.73 13.32 30.63
CA LEU A 73 16.79 13.38 29.63
C LEU A 73 16.56 12.36 28.52
N THR A 74 16.22 11.11 28.87
CA THR A 74 15.90 10.06 27.90
C THR A 74 14.69 10.44 27.03
N ARG A 75 13.63 11.01 27.64
CA ARG A 75 12.47 11.54 26.92
C ARG A 75 12.88 12.63 25.93
N ARG A 76 13.63 13.63 26.39
CA ARG A 76 14.08 14.74 25.54
C ARG A 76 14.99 14.27 24.41
N ARG A 77 15.88 13.30 24.64
CA ARG A 77 16.73 12.71 23.58
C ARG A 77 15.90 11.99 22.52
N ALA A 78 14.92 11.18 22.92
CA ALA A 78 14.01 10.52 21.99
C ALA A 78 13.22 11.53 21.15
N ALA A 79 12.72 12.60 21.78
CA ALA A 79 11.94 13.63 21.13
C ALA A 79 12.80 14.48 20.15
N ARG A 80 14.05 14.80 20.50
CA ARG A 80 15.01 15.42 19.56
C ARG A 80 15.30 14.53 18.35
N ARG A 81 15.47 13.23 18.57
CA ARG A 81 15.67 12.26 17.48
C ARG A 81 14.46 12.18 16.55
N LEU A 82 13.25 12.24 17.09
CA LEU A 82 12.02 12.35 16.30
C LEU A 82 12.04 13.59 15.40
N GLY A 83 12.47 14.75 15.91
CA GLY A 83 12.61 15.96 15.10
C GLY A 83 13.50 15.78 13.86
N GLY A 84 14.66 15.15 14.03
CA GLY A 84 15.54 14.81 12.90
C GLY A 84 14.91 13.84 11.90
N LEU A 85 14.17 12.84 12.38
CA LEU A 85 13.44 11.88 11.53
C LEU A 85 12.30 12.54 10.75
N CYS A 86 11.64 13.55 11.31
CA CYS A 86 10.63 14.34 10.60
C CYS A 86 11.23 15.10 9.41
N GLY A 87 12.43 15.66 9.56
CA GLY A 87 13.17 16.30 8.48
C GLY A 87 13.56 15.31 7.37
N THR A 88 14.13 14.15 7.72
CA THR A 88 14.50 13.13 6.72
C THR A 88 13.29 12.54 6.02
N ALA A 89 12.21 12.26 6.76
CA ALA A 89 10.97 11.73 6.22
C ALA A 89 10.34 12.68 5.21
N ARG A 90 10.40 14.00 5.49
CA ARG A 90 9.89 15.03 4.59
C ARG A 90 10.55 14.97 3.21
N SER A 91 11.86 14.73 3.13
CA SER A 91 12.57 14.58 1.85
C SER A 91 12.07 13.39 1.02
N PHE A 92 11.77 12.26 1.67
CA PHE A 92 11.16 11.10 0.99
C PHE A 92 9.74 11.39 0.52
N ILE A 93 8.94 12.09 1.32
CA ILE A 93 7.56 12.41 0.95
C ILE A 93 7.55 13.41 -0.21
N ILE A 94 8.37 14.48 -0.17
CA ILE A 94 8.47 15.48 -1.24
C ILE A 94 8.95 14.86 -2.56
N SER A 95 9.87 13.89 -2.51
CA SER A 95 10.36 13.20 -3.72
C SER A 95 9.40 12.14 -4.26
N GLY A 96 8.63 11.49 -3.39
CA GLY A 96 7.65 10.47 -3.77
C GLY A 96 6.31 11.03 -4.26
N ARG A 97 5.81 12.06 -3.59
CA ARG A 97 4.47 12.64 -3.80
C ARG A 97 4.16 13.07 -5.25
N PRO A 98 5.06 13.75 -6.00
CA PRO A 98 4.79 14.17 -7.37
C PRO A 98 4.51 13.01 -8.35
N LYS A 99 4.99 11.82 -8.02
CA LYS A 99 4.79 10.59 -8.82
C LYS A 99 3.44 9.92 -8.54
N MET A 100 2.77 10.28 -7.43
CA MET A 100 1.50 9.67 -6.99
C MET A 100 0.28 10.37 -7.61
N GLN A 101 0.18 10.36 -8.93
CA GLN A 101 -0.95 10.95 -9.64
C GLN A 101 -2.19 10.05 -9.58
N ALA A 102 -3.27 10.51 -8.95
CA ALA A 102 -4.50 9.71 -8.80
C ALA A 102 -5.14 9.35 -10.16
N THR A 103 -4.86 10.12 -11.20
CA THR A 103 -5.29 9.86 -12.59
C THR A 103 -4.71 8.56 -13.17
N ALA A 104 -3.67 7.99 -12.56
CA ALA A 104 -3.14 6.66 -12.89
C ALA A 104 -4.19 5.54 -12.71
N TYR A 105 -5.24 5.78 -11.94
CA TYR A 105 -6.34 4.86 -11.71
C TYR A 105 -7.68 5.45 -12.21
N ALA A 106 -8.63 4.55 -12.52
CA ALA A 106 -10.00 4.89 -12.91
C ALA A 106 -10.97 4.73 -11.72
N ASP A 107 -12.16 5.33 -11.83
CA ASP A 107 -13.32 5.08 -10.98
C ASP A 107 -13.06 5.14 -9.46
N SER A 108 -13.48 4.11 -8.72
CA SER A 108 -13.33 4.01 -7.26
C SER A 108 -11.86 3.99 -6.83
N MET A 109 -10.97 3.40 -7.63
CA MET A 109 -9.54 3.37 -7.35
C MET A 109 -8.92 4.76 -7.42
N ARG A 110 -9.39 5.63 -8.32
CA ARG A 110 -8.98 7.04 -8.36
C ARG A 110 -9.33 7.77 -7.07
N VAL A 111 -10.52 7.51 -6.51
CA VAL A 111 -10.97 8.12 -5.25
C VAL A 111 -10.05 7.69 -4.10
N LEU A 112 -9.77 6.40 -3.98
CA LEU A 112 -8.86 5.87 -2.95
C LEU A 112 -7.43 6.41 -3.11
N ALA A 113 -6.91 6.46 -4.34
CA ALA A 113 -5.60 7.03 -4.63
C ALA A 113 -5.51 8.51 -4.24
N LYS A 114 -6.58 9.29 -4.46
CA LYS A 114 -6.69 10.70 -4.05
C LYS A 114 -6.78 10.85 -2.53
N GLN A 115 -7.55 9.99 -1.86
CA GLN A 115 -7.64 10.01 -0.39
C GLN A 115 -6.27 9.73 0.23
N LEU A 116 -5.54 8.73 -0.28
CA LEU A 116 -4.18 8.41 0.18
C LEU A 116 -3.23 9.59 0.05
N THR A 117 -3.24 10.30 -1.09
CA THR A 117 -2.37 11.48 -1.28
C THR A 117 -2.77 12.64 -0.37
N VAL A 118 -4.06 12.88 -0.14
CA VAL A 118 -4.53 13.90 0.81
C VAL A 118 -4.08 13.58 2.24
N ARG A 119 -4.14 12.31 2.67
CA ARG A 119 -3.64 11.92 4.00
C ARG A 119 -2.12 12.06 4.10
N LEU A 120 -1.39 11.73 3.04
CA LEU A 120 0.06 11.95 2.96
C LEU A 120 0.42 13.45 3.02
N ASP A 121 -0.30 14.31 2.31
CA ASP A 121 -0.09 15.76 2.32
C ASP A 121 -0.39 16.35 3.70
N SER A 122 -1.44 15.87 4.34
CA SER A 122 -1.77 16.23 5.72
C SER A 122 -0.66 15.82 6.69
N LEU A 123 -0.08 14.62 6.55
CA LEU A 123 1.09 14.22 7.33
C LEU A 123 2.29 15.12 7.06
N ASN A 124 2.58 15.41 5.78
CA ASN A 124 3.69 16.25 5.35
C ASN A 124 3.59 17.68 5.93
N ALA A 125 2.38 18.25 6.01
CA ALA A 125 2.14 19.57 6.57
C ALA A 125 2.50 19.67 8.07
N ALA A 126 2.50 18.55 8.80
CA ALA A 126 2.88 18.52 10.22
C ALA A 126 4.39 18.36 10.46
N LEU A 127 5.16 17.95 9.45
CA LEU A 127 6.59 17.65 9.60
C LEU A 127 7.46 18.87 9.90
N PRO A 128 7.25 20.05 9.29
CA PRO A 128 8.03 21.25 9.63
C PRO A 128 7.86 21.65 11.09
N THR A 129 6.66 21.51 11.64
CA THR A 129 6.40 21.75 13.07
C THR A 129 7.13 20.70 13.91
N CYS A 130 7.01 19.42 13.56
CA CYS A 130 7.72 18.36 14.25
C CYS A 130 9.24 18.59 14.31
N GLU A 131 9.85 18.93 13.17
CA GLU A 131 11.28 19.19 13.07
C GLU A 131 11.72 20.29 14.05
N LYS A 132 10.94 21.37 14.15
CA LYS A 132 11.25 22.53 15.00
C LYS A 132 10.96 22.28 16.48
N THR A 133 9.87 21.57 16.80
CA THR A 133 9.32 21.55 18.16
C THR A 133 9.45 20.22 18.88
N ALA A 134 9.73 19.10 18.21
CA ALA A 134 9.75 17.78 18.86
C ALA A 134 10.73 17.70 20.04
N GLY A 135 11.87 18.39 20.00
CA GLY A 135 12.82 18.43 21.12
C GLY A 135 12.37 19.25 22.34
N ARG A 136 11.31 20.03 22.21
CA ARG A 136 10.78 20.95 23.24
C ARG A 136 9.39 20.53 23.71
N ASP A 137 8.56 20.06 22.79
CA ASP A 137 7.16 19.72 23.00
C ASP A 137 6.91 18.24 22.66
N PRO A 138 6.65 17.39 23.67
CA PRO A 138 6.38 15.97 23.44
C PRO A 138 4.99 15.71 22.83
N THR A 139 4.06 16.67 22.85
CA THR A 139 2.70 16.50 22.32
C THR A 139 2.67 16.39 20.78
N VAL A 140 3.74 16.82 20.11
CA VAL A 140 3.98 16.63 18.68
C VAL A 140 3.83 15.17 18.27
N ALA A 141 4.27 14.23 19.11
CA ALA A 141 4.16 12.81 18.85
C ALA A 141 2.69 12.34 18.78
N ASN A 142 1.80 12.94 19.57
CA ASN A 142 0.36 12.62 19.55
C ASN A 142 -0.28 13.08 18.23
N THR A 143 0.03 14.31 17.81
CA THR A 143 -0.44 14.85 16.52
C THR A 143 0.01 13.99 15.35
N LEU A 144 1.27 13.55 15.36
CA LEU A 144 1.80 12.64 14.35
C LEU A 144 1.15 11.26 14.40
N THR A 145 0.88 10.72 15.59
CA THR A 145 0.20 9.43 15.76
C THR A 145 -1.15 9.41 15.05
N THR A 146 -1.96 10.45 15.25
CA THR A 146 -3.27 10.57 14.56
C THR A 146 -3.12 10.66 13.05
N ARG A 147 -2.16 11.45 12.56
CA ARG A 147 -1.93 11.61 11.11
C ARG A 147 -1.39 10.33 10.46
N LEU A 148 -0.52 9.61 11.17
CA LEU A 148 -0.02 8.29 10.76
C LEU A 148 -1.16 7.30 10.62
N LYS A 149 -2.02 7.18 11.65
CA LYS A 149 -3.20 6.30 11.60
C LYS A 149 -4.09 6.60 10.39
N ASN A 150 -4.42 7.87 10.17
CA ASN A 150 -5.24 8.27 9.01
C ASN A 150 -4.59 7.91 7.66
N TYR A 151 -3.26 7.99 7.57
CA TYR A 151 -2.52 7.56 6.38
C TYR A 151 -2.55 6.03 6.21
N ASP A 152 -2.38 5.29 7.31
CA ASP A 152 -2.39 3.82 7.31
C ASP A 152 -3.76 3.25 6.92
N ASP A 153 -4.84 3.84 7.43
CA ASP A 153 -6.20 3.46 7.09
C ASP A 153 -6.45 3.65 5.58
N ALA A 154 -6.03 4.80 5.03
CA ALA A 154 -6.14 5.06 3.59
C ALA A 154 -5.25 4.13 2.74
N LEU A 155 -4.03 3.82 3.22
CA LEU A 155 -3.11 2.91 2.55
C LEU A 155 -3.65 1.48 2.52
N THR A 156 -4.28 1.04 3.61
CA THR A 156 -4.89 -0.27 3.73
C THR A 156 -6.10 -0.39 2.79
N ALA A 157 -6.98 0.61 2.78
CA ALA A 157 -8.12 0.67 1.86
C ALA A 157 -7.66 0.63 0.39
N PHE A 158 -6.63 1.41 0.04
CA PHE A 158 -6.06 1.42 -1.31
C PHE A 158 -5.45 0.06 -1.71
N ARG A 159 -4.71 -0.58 -0.80
CA ARG A 159 -4.11 -1.90 -1.06
C ARG A 159 -5.13 -3.03 -1.15
N ALA A 160 -6.18 -2.98 -0.34
CA ALA A 160 -7.28 -3.93 -0.41
C ALA A 160 -7.94 -3.85 -1.79
N ALA A 161 -8.21 -2.65 -2.29
CA ALA A 161 -8.82 -2.46 -3.59
C ALA A 161 -7.91 -2.85 -4.78
N LEU A 162 -6.57 -2.85 -4.60
CA LEU A 162 -5.62 -3.39 -5.59
C LEU A 162 -5.63 -4.92 -5.71
N ARG A 163 -6.17 -5.62 -4.70
CA ARG A 163 -6.31 -7.08 -4.68
C ARG A 163 -7.80 -7.40 -4.72
N PRO A 164 -8.45 -7.31 -5.90
CA PRO A 164 -9.84 -7.76 -5.99
C PRO A 164 -9.88 -9.24 -5.59
N ASP A 165 -10.64 -9.53 -4.53
CA ASP A 165 -10.76 -10.87 -3.96
C ASP A 165 -11.12 -11.87 -5.05
N SER A 166 -10.30 -12.92 -5.21
CA SER A 166 -10.55 -14.08 -6.06
C SER A 166 -11.77 -14.92 -5.63
N THR A 167 -12.64 -14.42 -4.76
CA THR A 167 -13.77 -15.14 -4.17
C THR A 167 -15.15 -14.64 -4.61
N LYS A 168 -15.24 -13.63 -5.48
CA LYS A 168 -16.54 -13.10 -5.96
C LYS A 168 -17.04 -13.74 -7.28
N THR A 169 -16.79 -15.04 -7.49
CA THR A 169 -17.34 -15.79 -8.65
C THR A 169 -17.97 -17.13 -8.24
N ALA A 170 -18.53 -17.23 -7.03
CA ALA A 170 -19.27 -18.42 -6.61
C ALA A 170 -20.48 -18.03 -5.78
N SER A 171 -21.41 -17.27 -6.35
CA SER A 171 -22.81 -17.15 -5.90
C SER A 171 -23.57 -16.27 -6.88
N GLN A 172 -24.14 -16.87 -7.91
CA GLN A 172 -25.41 -16.39 -8.47
C GLN A 172 -26.36 -17.59 -8.46
N PRO A 173 -27.56 -17.45 -7.84
CA PRO A 173 -28.62 -18.45 -7.94
C PRO A 173 -29.21 -18.49 -9.35
#